data_AF-A0A7S2HS78-F1
#
_entry.id   AF-A0A7S2HS78-F1
#
_cell.length_a   1.000
_cell.length_b   1.000
_cell.length_c   1.000
_cell.angle_alpha   90.00
_cell.angle_beta   90.00
_cell.angle_gamma   90.00
#
_symmetry.space_group_name_H-M   'P 1'
#
loop_
_entity.id
_entity.type
_entity.pdbx_description
1 polymer ?
#
loop_
_entity_poly.entity_id
_entity_poly.type
_entity_poly.pdbx_seq_one_letter_code
_entity_poly.pdbx_strand_id
1 'polypeptide(L)'
;SDSAKDFISQMLTFDPGKRPSAKELLSHPWLQVQQPRSISREMSRDLGNRLRQFRLSSRIKKAALSVIAQQLRDTQIRDMRSTFQALDINGEGVLTPSEIRAGMERNEMSIPGDLEGLLENLDTDGSGMIDYTEFIASTLTTKEYLHRDV
;
A
#
# COMPACT_ATOMS: atom_id res chain seq x y z
N SER A 1 5.70 -12.08 24.69
CA SER A 1 4.39 -12.59 25.12
C SER A 1 4.28 -14.06 24.72
N ASP A 2 3.41 -14.85 25.35
CA ASP A 2 3.26 -16.26 24.99
C ASP A 2 2.67 -16.45 23.59
N SER A 3 1.79 -15.53 23.16
CA SER A 3 1.30 -15.49 21.77
C SER A 3 2.43 -15.29 20.74
N ALA A 4 3.49 -14.52 21.06
CA ALA A 4 4.65 -14.39 20.17
C ALA A 4 5.47 -15.69 20.08
N LYS A 5 5.62 -16.41 21.21
CA LYS A 5 6.32 -17.69 21.25
C LYS A 5 5.55 -18.77 20.48
N ASP A 6 4.23 -18.76 20.58
CA ASP A 6 3.36 -19.66 19.82
C ASP A 6 3.51 -19.44 18.31
N PHE A 7 3.45 -18.17 17.87
CA PHE A 7 3.68 -17.79 16.48
C PHE A 7 5.03 -18.32 15.94
N ILE A 8 6.12 -18.08 16.68
CA ILE A 8 7.46 -18.56 16.30
C ILE A 8 7.52 -20.08 16.28
N SER A 9 6.86 -20.76 17.22
CA SER A 9 6.83 -22.23 17.28
C SER A 9 6.14 -22.82 16.06
N GLN A 10 5.04 -22.20 15.59
CA GLN A 10 4.36 -22.60 14.35
C GLN A 10 5.26 -22.38 13.11
N MET A 11 5.96 -21.25 13.03
CA MET A 11 6.92 -20.96 11.95
C MET A 11 8.08 -21.98 11.91
N LEU A 12 8.53 -22.42 13.08
CA LEU A 12 9.65 -23.36 13.23
C LEU A 12 9.20 -24.82 13.26
N THR A 13 8.00 -25.14 12.77
CA THR A 13 7.54 -26.53 12.59
C THR A 13 8.57 -27.29 11.76
N PHE A 14 9.11 -28.37 12.35
CA PHE A 14 10.22 -29.15 11.78
C PHE A 14 9.87 -29.76 10.42
N ASP A 15 8.69 -30.37 10.32
CA ASP A 15 8.16 -30.95 9.09
C ASP A 15 7.68 -29.83 8.14
N PRO A 16 8.33 -29.63 6.97
CA PRO A 16 7.95 -28.57 6.04
C PRO A 16 6.52 -28.74 5.49
N GLY A 17 6.00 -29.97 5.40
CA GLY A 17 4.65 -30.23 4.89
C GLY A 17 3.55 -29.89 5.90
N LYS A 18 3.91 -29.76 7.19
CA LYS A 18 2.99 -29.34 8.27
C LYS A 18 3.20 -27.90 8.70
N ARG A 19 4.25 -27.25 8.20
CA ARG A 19 4.55 -25.85 8.51
C ARG A 19 3.48 -24.97 7.86
N PRO A 20 2.77 -24.13 8.64
CA PRO A 20 1.79 -23.22 8.08
C PRO A 20 2.43 -22.27 7.05
N SER A 21 1.66 -21.92 6.03
CA SER A 21 2.04 -20.93 5.02
C SER A 21 2.09 -19.52 5.63
N ALA A 22 2.80 -18.61 4.96
CA ALA A 22 2.83 -17.20 5.35
C ALA A 22 1.42 -16.57 5.42
N LYS A 23 0.53 -16.96 4.48
CA LYS A 23 -0.86 -16.49 4.43
C LYS A 23 -1.68 -16.96 5.63
N GLU A 24 -1.52 -18.21 6.04
CA GLU A 24 -2.17 -18.75 7.25
C GLU A 24 -1.65 -18.05 8.50
N LEU A 25 -0.33 -17.88 8.61
CA LEU A 25 0.31 -17.21 9.75
C LEU A 25 -0.07 -15.74 9.87
N LEU A 26 -0.39 -15.06 8.77
CA LEU A 26 -0.83 -13.66 8.78
C LEU A 26 -2.12 -13.46 9.60
N SER A 27 -2.96 -14.50 9.71
CA SER A 27 -4.18 -14.48 10.53
C SER A 27 -3.92 -14.67 12.03
N HIS A 28 -2.69 -14.97 12.43
CA HIS A 28 -2.35 -15.28 13.82
C HIS A 28 -2.59 -14.10 14.77
N PRO A 29 -3.19 -14.31 15.97
CA PRO A 29 -3.56 -13.22 16.88
C PRO A 29 -2.43 -12.27 17.23
N TRP A 30 -1.21 -12.80 17.38
CA TRP A 30 -0.02 -11.98 17.67
C TRP A 30 0.23 -10.88 16.61
N LEU A 31 -0.02 -11.17 15.33
CA LEU A 31 0.15 -10.21 14.24
C LEU A 31 -1.04 -9.26 14.10
N GLN A 32 -2.26 -9.76 14.35
CA GLN A 32 -3.49 -8.95 14.24
C GLN A 32 -3.53 -7.77 15.22
N VAL A 33 -2.92 -7.92 16.40
CA VAL A 33 -2.84 -6.86 17.43
C VAL A 33 -1.96 -5.68 17.01
N GLN A 34 -1.09 -5.84 16.00
CA GLN A 34 -0.08 -4.84 15.66
C GLN A 34 -0.39 -3.96 14.43
N GLN A 35 -1.53 -4.12 13.77
CA GLN A 35 -1.81 -3.39 12.52
C GLN A 35 -2.84 -2.26 12.71
N PRO A 36 -2.41 -1.00 12.96
CA PRO A 36 -3.28 0.14 12.75
C PRO A 36 -3.51 0.33 11.23
N ARG A 37 -4.57 -0.31 10.72
CA ARG A 37 -5.04 -0.16 9.33
C ARG A 37 -5.94 1.07 9.21
N SER A 38 -5.39 2.25 9.47
CA SER A 38 -6.15 3.50 9.37
C SER A 38 -5.57 4.40 8.28
N ILE A 39 -6.46 4.90 7.44
CA ILE A 39 -6.16 5.95 6.47
C ILE A 39 -6.24 7.31 7.18
N SER A 40 -5.24 8.17 6.98
CA SER A 40 -5.28 9.52 7.57
C SER A 40 -6.39 10.35 6.92
N ARG A 41 -7.06 11.22 7.69
CA ARG A 41 -8.16 12.06 7.17
C ARG A 41 -7.72 12.94 5.98
N GLU A 42 -6.46 13.34 5.95
CA GLU A 42 -5.87 14.10 4.84
C GLU A 42 -5.76 13.22 3.59
N MET A 43 -5.20 12.02 3.72
CA MET A 43 -5.10 11.07 2.60
C MET A 43 -6.48 10.65 2.09
N SER A 44 -7.44 10.42 2.98
CA SER A 44 -8.82 10.06 2.61
C SER A 44 -9.48 11.08 1.67
N ARG A 45 -9.18 12.37 1.84
CA ARG A 45 -9.73 13.46 1.03
C ARG A 45 -8.97 13.69 -0.27
N ASP A 46 -7.67 13.43 -0.26
CA ASP A 46 -6.76 13.86 -1.33
C ASP A 46 -6.38 12.73 -2.30
N LEU A 47 -6.57 11.45 -1.92
CA LEU A 47 -6.12 10.30 -2.73
C LEU A 47 -6.58 10.40 -4.19
N GLY A 48 -7.87 10.64 -4.43
CA GLY A 48 -8.40 10.76 -5.80
C GLY A 48 -7.75 11.90 -6.61
N ASN A 49 -7.42 13.01 -5.96
CA ASN A 49 -6.73 14.13 -6.62
C ASN A 49 -5.27 13.79 -6.91
N ARG A 50 -4.57 13.10 -5.99
CA ARG A 50 -3.20 12.63 -6.20
C ARG A 50 -3.10 11.70 -7.40
N LEU A 51 -4.01 10.72 -7.49
CA LEU A 51 -4.09 9.79 -8.61
C LEU A 51 -4.31 10.54 -9.96
N ARG A 52 -5.21 11.53 -9.99
CA ARG A 52 -5.42 12.38 -11.19
C ARG A 52 -4.18 13.18 -11.57
N GLN A 53 -3.49 13.77 -10.60
CA GLN A 53 -2.26 14.55 -10.84
C GLN A 53 -1.11 13.66 -11.34
N PHE A 54 -1.01 12.43 -10.83
CA PHE A 54 -0.04 11.46 -11.31
C PHE A 54 -0.34 11.07 -12.76
N ARG A 55 -1.60 10.79 -13.10
CA ARG A 55 -2.02 10.51 -14.48
C ARG A 55 -1.60 11.61 -15.45
N LEU A 56 -1.78 12.88 -15.08
CA LEU A 56 -1.42 14.05 -15.90
C LEU A 56 0.09 14.35 -15.94
N SER A 57 0.91 13.66 -15.13
CA SER A 57 2.35 13.92 -15.07
C SER A 57 3.08 13.35 -16.28
N SER A 58 4.10 14.09 -16.75
CA SER A 58 4.95 13.65 -17.86
C SER A 58 5.71 12.37 -17.51
N ARG A 59 6.09 11.59 -18.54
CA ARG A 59 6.84 10.33 -18.37
C ARG A 59 8.11 10.50 -17.53
N ILE A 60 8.84 11.59 -17.74
CA ILE A 60 10.07 11.87 -16.98
C ILE A 60 9.77 12.14 -15.50
N LYS A 61 8.68 12.84 -15.20
CA LYS A 61 8.26 13.10 -13.82
C LYS A 61 7.81 11.81 -13.13
N LYS A 62 7.04 10.97 -13.82
CA LYS A 62 6.64 9.64 -13.31
C LYS A 62 7.86 8.79 -12.97
N ALA A 63 8.81 8.66 -13.90
CA ALA A 63 10.05 7.90 -13.68
C ALA A 63 10.86 8.45 -12.49
N ALA A 64 10.99 9.77 -12.37
CA ALA A 64 11.68 10.39 -11.24
C ALA A 64 10.97 10.10 -9.90
N LEU A 65 9.63 10.19 -9.86
CA LEU A 65 8.85 9.86 -8.67
C LEU A 65 8.98 8.39 -8.27
N SER A 66 9.03 7.46 -9.23
CA SER A 66 9.27 6.04 -8.95
C SER A 66 10.64 5.80 -8.32
N VAL A 67 11.69 6.46 -8.82
CA VAL A 67 13.04 6.37 -8.23
C VAL A 67 13.05 6.97 -6.82
N ILE A 68 12.38 8.11 -6.63
CA ILE A 68 12.26 8.75 -5.31
C ILE A 68 11.53 7.81 -4.34
N ALA A 69 10.41 7.21 -4.75
CA ALA A 69 9.61 6.32 -3.92
C ALA A 69 10.44 5.15 -3.36
N GLN A 70 11.35 4.59 -4.16
CA GLN A 70 12.26 3.51 -3.74
C GLN A 70 13.32 3.95 -2.71
N GLN A 71 13.59 5.26 -2.60
CA GLN A 71 14.64 5.82 -1.77
C GLN A 71 14.11 6.54 -0.52
N LEU A 72 12.79 6.65 -0.35
CA LEU A 72 12.19 7.29 0.81
C LEU A 72 12.22 6.35 2.02
N ARG A 73 12.47 6.93 3.20
CA ARG A 73 12.41 6.19 4.46
C ARG A 73 10.95 5.97 4.87
N ASP A 74 10.70 4.87 5.58
CA ASP A 74 9.40 4.53 6.16
C ASP A 74 8.74 5.69 6.94
N THR A 75 9.53 6.52 7.61
CA THR A 75 9.03 7.67 8.37
C THR A 75 8.42 8.75 7.48
N GLN A 76 8.91 8.90 6.25
CA GLN A 76 8.46 9.91 5.30
C GLN A 76 7.19 9.49 4.56
N ILE A 77 6.97 8.18 4.42
CA ILE A 77 5.85 7.60 3.66
C ILE A 77 4.85 6.85 4.55
N ARG A 78 4.92 7.05 5.88
CA ARG A 78 4.12 6.31 6.86
C ARG A 78 2.62 6.31 6.51
N ASP A 79 2.09 7.46 6.13
CA ASP A 79 0.66 7.63 5.82
C ASP A 79 0.28 6.97 4.49
N MET A 80 1.15 6.99 3.49
CA MET A 80 0.96 6.27 2.23
C MET A 80 1.04 4.75 2.46
N ARG A 81 1.98 4.30 3.30
CA ARG A 81 2.10 2.89 3.69
C ARG A 81 0.85 2.40 4.43
N SER A 82 0.36 3.14 5.41
CA SER A 82 -0.85 2.74 6.14
C SER A 82 -2.08 2.74 5.23
N THR A 83 -2.13 3.64 4.26
CA THR A 83 -3.19 3.69 3.25
C THR A 83 -3.13 2.47 2.34
N PHE A 84 -1.95 2.13 1.81
CA PHE A 84 -1.76 0.91 1.01
C PHE A 84 -2.24 -0.32 1.78
N GLN A 85 -1.80 -0.49 3.03
CA GLN A 85 -2.20 -1.61 3.89
C GLN A 85 -3.69 -1.63 4.25
N ALA A 86 -4.35 -0.47 4.25
CA ALA A 86 -5.80 -0.38 4.49
C ALA A 86 -6.62 -0.71 3.23
N LEU A 87 -6.05 -0.50 2.04
CA LEU A 87 -6.64 -0.87 0.75
C LEU A 87 -6.36 -2.33 0.38
N ASP A 88 -5.22 -2.88 0.78
CA ASP A 88 -4.82 -4.28 0.56
C ASP A 88 -5.59 -5.21 1.51
N ILE A 89 -6.79 -5.62 1.07
CA ILE A 89 -7.72 -6.41 1.89
C ILE A 89 -7.19 -7.82 2.08
N ASN A 90 -6.61 -8.42 1.04
CA ASN A 90 -6.16 -9.82 1.05
C ASN A 90 -4.74 -9.99 1.62
N GLY A 91 -3.95 -8.92 1.71
CA GLY A 91 -2.60 -8.92 2.26
C GLY A 91 -1.54 -9.49 1.32
N GLU A 92 -1.77 -9.43 0.01
CA GLU A 92 -0.86 -9.98 -1.01
C GLU A 92 0.24 -9.00 -1.41
N GLY A 93 0.21 -7.75 -0.92
CA GLY A 93 1.24 -6.75 -1.17
C GLY A 93 1.15 -6.08 -2.55
N VAL A 94 0.04 -6.30 -3.24
CA VAL A 94 -0.35 -5.66 -4.50
C VAL A 94 -1.81 -5.25 -4.39
N LEU A 95 -2.21 -4.23 -5.13
CA LEU A 95 -3.59 -3.74 -5.11
C LEU A 95 -4.27 -4.01 -6.44
N THR A 96 -5.36 -4.76 -6.40
CA THR A 96 -6.27 -4.87 -7.55
C THR A 96 -7.21 -3.66 -7.62
N PRO A 97 -7.74 -3.32 -8.80
CA PRO A 97 -8.75 -2.26 -8.92
C PRO A 97 -9.97 -2.45 -8.02
N SER A 98 -10.39 -3.71 -7.85
CA SER A 98 -11.50 -4.07 -6.96
C SER A 98 -11.19 -3.82 -5.50
N GLU A 99 -9.97 -4.10 -5.05
CA GLU A 99 -9.53 -3.83 -3.68
C GLU A 99 -9.41 -2.34 -3.39
N ILE A 100 -8.90 -1.56 -4.33
CA ILE A 100 -8.84 -0.10 -4.16
C ILE A 100 -10.25 0.46 -4.03
N ARG A 101 -11.19 0.05 -4.89
CA ARG A 101 -12.59 0.48 -4.81
C ARG A 101 -13.22 0.08 -3.47
N ALA A 102 -13.14 -1.19 -3.10
CA ALA A 102 -13.72 -1.69 -1.85
C ALA A 102 -13.07 -1.07 -0.60
N GLY A 103 -11.76 -0.85 -0.64
CA GLY A 103 -11.00 -0.19 0.42
C GLY A 103 -11.39 1.28 0.56
N MET A 104 -11.58 2.01 -0.55
CA MET A 104 -12.07 3.39 -0.53
C MET A 104 -13.51 3.47 0.03
N GLU A 105 -14.40 2.55 -0.37
CA GLU A 105 -15.76 2.47 0.17
C GLU A 105 -15.77 2.21 1.68
N ARG A 106 -14.99 1.22 2.13
CA ARG A 106 -14.89 0.83 3.55
C ARG A 106 -14.36 1.95 4.44
N ASN A 107 -13.52 2.83 3.89
CA ASN A 107 -12.93 3.95 4.61
C ASN A 107 -13.65 5.28 4.33
N GLU A 108 -14.88 5.25 3.78
CA GLU A 108 -15.73 6.42 3.51
C GLU A 108 -15.02 7.47 2.63
N MET A 109 -14.18 7.02 1.70
CA MET A 109 -13.44 7.88 0.78
C MET A 109 -14.25 8.18 -0.47
N SER A 110 -14.02 9.35 -1.06
CA SER A 110 -14.63 9.69 -2.35
C SER A 110 -13.99 8.88 -3.46
N ILE A 111 -14.80 8.09 -4.16
CA ILE A 111 -14.37 7.28 -5.31
C ILE A 111 -14.42 8.14 -6.58
N PRO A 112 -13.30 8.32 -7.29
CA PRO A 112 -13.31 8.97 -8.60
C PRO A 112 -14.21 8.21 -9.58
N GLY A 113 -15.05 8.93 -10.34
CA GLY A 113 -15.87 8.32 -11.39
C GLY A 113 -15.04 7.68 -12.51
N ASP A 114 -13.77 8.06 -12.65
CA ASP A 114 -12.81 7.53 -13.62
C ASP A 114 -11.73 6.64 -13.00
N LEU A 115 -12.00 6.03 -11.82
CA LEU A 115 -11.01 5.27 -11.04
C LEU A 115 -10.25 4.23 -11.89
N GLU A 116 -10.93 3.42 -12.67
CA GLU A 116 -10.32 2.39 -13.53
C GLU A 116 -9.27 3.00 -14.47
N GLY A 117 -9.63 4.09 -15.16
CA GLY A 117 -8.72 4.80 -16.05
C GLY A 117 -7.59 5.52 -15.31
N LEU A 118 -7.78 5.89 -14.03
CA LEU A 118 -6.68 6.37 -13.19
C LEU A 118 -5.70 5.23 -12.91
N LEU A 119 -6.19 4.06 -12.51
CA LEU A 119 -5.37 2.91 -12.13
C LEU A 119 -4.58 2.33 -13.31
N GLU A 120 -5.16 2.25 -14.51
CA GLU A 120 -4.43 1.87 -15.72
C GLU A 120 -3.20 2.75 -16.01
N ASN A 121 -3.21 4.00 -15.54
CA ASN A 121 -2.09 4.94 -15.73
C ASN A 121 -1.03 4.88 -14.63
N LEU A 122 -1.33 4.15 -13.55
CA LEU A 122 -0.42 3.88 -12.44
C LEU A 122 0.40 2.61 -12.69
N ASP A 123 -0.21 1.59 -13.29
CA ASP A 123 0.42 0.34 -13.69
C ASP A 123 1.47 0.61 -14.79
N THR A 124 2.72 0.77 -14.37
CA THR A 124 3.84 1.11 -15.25
C THR A 124 4.50 -0.12 -15.86
N ASP A 125 4.37 -1.27 -15.21
CA ASP A 125 4.94 -2.54 -15.67
C ASP A 125 3.95 -3.40 -16.49
N GLY A 126 2.66 -3.04 -16.49
CA GLY A 126 1.61 -3.70 -17.25
C GLY A 126 1.11 -4.99 -16.60
N SER A 127 1.32 -5.17 -15.29
CA SER A 127 0.90 -6.36 -14.55
C SER A 127 -0.61 -6.46 -14.36
N GLY A 128 -1.36 -5.37 -14.57
CA GLY A 128 -2.78 -5.26 -14.27
C GLY A 128 -3.08 -5.06 -12.77
N MET A 129 -2.04 -4.94 -11.94
CA MET A 129 -2.11 -4.69 -10.51
C MET A 129 -1.23 -3.48 -10.17
N ILE A 130 -1.50 -2.84 -9.04
CA ILE A 130 -0.67 -1.73 -8.58
C ILE A 130 0.24 -2.23 -7.47
N ASP A 131 1.55 -2.20 -7.71
CA ASP A 131 2.51 -2.58 -6.68
C ASP A 131 2.71 -1.47 -5.63
N TYR A 132 3.40 -1.82 -4.54
CA TYR A 132 3.69 -0.88 -3.46
C TYR A 132 4.41 0.38 -3.95
N THR A 133 5.45 0.24 -4.76
CA THR A 133 6.27 1.35 -5.25
C THR A 133 5.46 2.27 -6.17
N GLU A 134 4.65 1.70 -7.06
CA GLU A 134 3.75 2.43 -7.95
C GLU A 134 2.72 3.24 -7.16
N PHE A 135 2.12 2.62 -6.13
CA PHE A 135 1.20 3.31 -5.25
C PHE A 135 1.90 4.48 -4.52
N ILE A 136 3.07 4.26 -3.92
CA ILE A 136 3.81 5.35 -3.26
C ILE A 136 4.12 6.46 -4.27
N ALA A 137 4.70 6.14 -5.43
CA ALA A 137 5.05 7.13 -6.45
C ALA A 137 3.85 7.98 -6.91
N SER A 138 2.68 7.36 -7.05
CA SER A 138 1.43 8.02 -7.45
C SER A 138 0.81 8.90 -6.37
N THR A 139 1.16 8.65 -5.10
CA THR A 139 0.62 9.37 -3.95
C THR A 139 1.58 10.39 -3.35
N LEU A 140 2.82 10.49 -3.84
CA LEU A 140 3.76 11.53 -3.42
C LEU A 140 3.32 12.92 -3.90
N THR A 141 3.33 13.92 -3.01
CA THR A 141 3.27 15.33 -3.40
C THR A 141 4.64 15.98 -3.27
N THR A 142 4.71 17.20 -3.81
CA THR A 142 5.88 18.07 -3.73
C THR A 142 6.40 18.27 -2.32
N LYS A 143 5.53 18.23 -1.30
CA LYS A 143 5.98 18.36 0.09
C LYS A 143 6.78 17.13 0.53
N GLU A 144 6.33 15.91 0.22
CA GLU A 144 6.94 14.68 0.73
C GLU A 144 8.30 14.39 0.07
N TYR A 145 8.48 14.66 -1.23
CA TYR A 145 9.76 14.40 -1.90
C TYR A 145 10.77 15.55 -1.83
N LEU A 146 10.34 16.79 -1.55
CA LEU A 146 11.27 17.91 -1.31
C LEU A 146 11.77 17.96 0.14
N HIS A 147 11.10 17.30 1.08
CA HIS A 147 11.57 17.12 2.47
C HIS A 147 12.69 16.07 2.61
N ARG A 148 13.61 15.98 1.64
CA ARG A 148 14.91 15.36 1.87
C ARG A 148 15.67 16.27 2.83
N ASP A 149 15.92 15.79 4.04
CA ASP A 149 16.66 16.44 5.12
C ASP A 149 17.75 17.39 4.60
N VAL A 150 17.63 18.67 4.96
CA VAL A 150 18.80 19.53 5.24
C VAL A 150 19.28 19.16 6.63
#